data_AF-A0A7S0S5E1-F1
#
_entry.id   AF-A0A7S0S5E1-F1
#
_cell.length_a   1.000
_cell.length_b   1.000
_cell.length_c   1.000
_cell.angle_alpha   90.00
_cell.angle_beta   90.00
_cell.angle_gamma   90.00
#
_symmetry.space_group_name_H-M   'P 1'
#
loop_
_entity.id
_entity.type
_entity.pdbx_description
1 polymer ?
#
loop_
_entity_poly.entity_id
_entity_poly.type
_entity_poly.pdbx_seq_one_letter_code
_entity_poly.pdbx_strand_id
1 'polypeptide(L)'
;VVVDDNQQYRSMRYCCCQMARRAKAAYLQVYLACSKEVAVARNASRSGSARVPDEAMARMCAMLEPPEPEHHLFERPTLTLDCGGGDEVPQLGAQALAQRVWEWVQAHWGAPAPEPLSEAELAARRAAGSAANAQSLVHCLDTCTRQLLAQAVAAATPERRGALAKALNDARRRMLDDARQLVQRWHQQAQGEQQQQWQGHEGVRQSYGKHPSRTPEHESLASEVAALEEAFRDLCTAG
;
A
#
# COMPACT_ATOMS: atom_id res chain seq x y z
N VAL A 1 -31.15 0.94 4.86
CA VAL A 1 -30.89 -0.37 5.48
C VAL A 1 -29.84 -0.16 6.56
N VAL A 2 -30.07 -0.67 7.77
CA VAL A 2 -29.06 -0.65 8.85
C VAL A 2 -28.51 -2.07 8.97
N VAL A 3 -27.18 -2.20 8.97
CA VAL A 3 -26.50 -3.47 9.21
C VAL A 3 -25.93 -3.39 10.63
N ASP A 4 -26.63 -4.01 11.58
CA ASP A 4 -26.21 -4.08 12.97
C ASP A 4 -25.43 -5.39 13.19
N ASP A 5 -24.12 -5.29 13.08
CA ASP A 5 -23.17 -6.40 13.27
C ASP A 5 -21.87 -5.84 13.85
N ASN A 6 -21.03 -6.70 14.44
CA ASN A 6 -19.74 -6.30 14.98
C ASN A 6 -18.77 -5.77 13.92
N GLN A 7 -18.95 -6.19 12.66
CA GLN A 7 -18.11 -5.82 11.52
C GLN A 7 -16.60 -5.88 11.83
N GLN A 8 -16.21 -6.97 12.49
CA GLN A 8 -14.92 -7.12 13.15
C GLN A 8 -13.73 -6.96 12.19
N TYR A 9 -13.87 -7.51 10.99
CA TYR A 9 -12.84 -7.42 9.95
C TYR A 9 -13.18 -6.34 8.93
N ARG A 10 -12.17 -5.62 8.44
CA ARG A 10 -12.31 -4.67 7.34
C ARG A 10 -12.95 -5.28 6.10
N SER A 11 -12.66 -6.55 5.81
CA SER A 11 -13.25 -7.27 4.68
C SER A 11 -14.77 -7.36 4.78
N MET A 12 -15.33 -7.49 5.98
CA MET A 12 -16.78 -7.52 6.19
C MET A 12 -17.41 -6.14 5.87
N ARG A 13 -16.79 -5.06 6.34
CA ARG A 13 -17.21 -3.68 6.03
C ARG A 13 -17.09 -3.39 4.53
N TYR A 14 -16.01 -3.85 3.91
CA TYR A 14 -15.82 -3.72 2.47
C TYR A 14 -16.89 -4.48 1.68
N CYS A 15 -17.31 -5.67 2.11
CA CYS A 15 -18.44 -6.39 1.51
C CYS A 15 -19.73 -5.56 1.59
N CYS A 16 -20.02 -4.90 2.72
CA CYS A 16 -21.16 -3.99 2.84
C CYS A 16 -21.06 -2.81 1.86
N CYS A 17 -19.89 -2.20 1.73
CA CYS A 17 -19.65 -1.14 0.74
C CYS A 17 -19.87 -1.65 -0.70
N GLN A 18 -19.39 -2.85 -1.03
CA GLN A 18 -19.61 -3.46 -2.33
C GLN A 18 -21.09 -3.73 -2.62
N MET A 19 -21.86 -4.18 -1.62
CA MET A 19 -23.30 -4.38 -1.75
C MET A 19 -24.02 -3.04 -2.00
N ALA A 20 -23.70 -2.01 -1.22
CA ALA A 20 -24.24 -0.66 -1.43
C ALA A 20 -23.91 -0.14 -2.84
N ARG A 21 -22.66 -0.33 -3.30
CA ARG A 21 -22.24 0.03 -4.65
C ARG A 21 -23.05 -0.69 -5.74
N ARG A 22 -23.21 -2.02 -5.64
CA ARG A 22 -24.00 -2.82 -6.60
C ARG A 22 -25.45 -2.35 -6.66
N ALA A 23 -25.99 -1.91 -5.52
CA ALA A 23 -27.33 -1.34 -5.41
C ALA A 23 -27.41 0.15 -5.77
N LYS A 24 -26.30 0.78 -6.19
CA LYS A 24 -26.19 2.23 -6.43
C LYS A 24 -26.64 3.07 -5.24
N ALA A 25 -26.36 2.61 -4.03
CA ALA A 25 -26.69 3.27 -2.77
C ALA A 25 -25.46 3.91 -2.12
N ALA A 26 -25.70 4.93 -1.29
CA ALA A 26 -24.68 5.48 -0.40
C ALA A 26 -24.24 4.43 0.62
N TYR A 27 -22.96 4.48 1.01
CA TYR A 27 -22.40 3.68 2.09
C TYR A 27 -21.89 4.63 3.16
N LEU A 28 -22.42 4.47 4.37
CA LEU A 28 -22.02 5.22 5.56
C LEU A 28 -21.75 4.22 6.67
N GLN A 29 -20.78 4.55 7.52
CA GLN A 29 -20.34 3.70 8.61
C GLN A 29 -20.41 4.47 9.93
N VAL A 30 -20.95 3.83 10.97
CA VAL A 30 -20.91 4.35 12.34
C VAL A 30 -20.12 3.39 13.18
N TYR A 31 -19.02 3.86 13.76
CA TYR A 31 -18.12 3.07 14.60
C TYR A 31 -18.29 3.46 16.07
N LEU A 32 -18.73 2.49 16.88
CA LEU A 32 -18.89 2.65 18.32
C LEU A 32 -17.58 2.25 19.01
N ALA A 33 -16.66 3.21 19.15
CA ALA A 33 -15.39 2.99 19.79
C ALA A 33 -15.58 2.71 21.29
N CYS A 34 -14.90 1.70 21.82
CA CYS A 34 -14.83 1.49 23.26
C CYS A 34 -13.54 0.75 23.61
N SER A 35 -13.07 0.92 24.85
CA SER A 35 -11.93 0.15 25.33
C SER A 35 -12.33 -1.31 25.57
N LYS A 36 -11.33 -2.20 25.48
CA LYS A 36 -11.52 -3.63 25.75
C LYS A 36 -12.07 -3.86 27.16
N GLU A 37 -11.57 -3.11 28.13
CA GLU A 37 -11.94 -3.23 29.54
C GLU A 37 -13.42 -2.93 29.74
N VAL A 38 -13.92 -1.86 29.08
CA VAL A 38 -15.33 -1.46 29.12
C VAL A 38 -16.21 -2.47 28.40
N ALA A 39 -15.78 -2.96 27.23
CA ALA A 39 -16.51 -3.97 26.48
C ALA A 39 -16.66 -5.26 27.29
N VAL A 40 -15.58 -5.74 27.91
CA VAL A 40 -15.57 -6.94 28.77
C VAL A 40 -16.46 -6.75 29.99
N ALA A 41 -16.37 -5.61 30.68
CA ALA A 41 -17.21 -5.31 31.84
C ALA A 41 -18.71 -5.29 31.46
N ARG A 42 -19.06 -4.66 30.32
CA ARG A 42 -20.43 -4.66 29.79
C ARG A 42 -20.90 -6.05 29.37
N ASN A 43 -20.03 -6.89 28.83
CA ASN A 43 -20.41 -8.25 28.49
C ASN A 43 -20.66 -9.09 29.74
N ALA A 44 -19.86 -8.90 30.80
CA ALA A 44 -20.04 -9.59 32.08
C ALA A 44 -21.37 -9.25 32.78
N SER A 45 -21.93 -8.06 32.55
CA SER A 45 -23.23 -7.66 33.10
C SER A 45 -24.44 -8.19 32.30
N ARG A 46 -24.22 -8.78 31.11
CA ARG A 46 -25.29 -9.42 30.32
C ARG A 46 -25.65 -10.77 30.91
N SER A 47 -26.91 -11.16 30.76
CA SER A 47 -27.44 -12.45 31.23
C SER A 47 -27.93 -13.33 30.07
N GLY A 48 -27.98 -14.64 30.31
CA GLY A 48 -28.52 -15.63 29.37
C GLY A 48 -27.79 -15.65 28.02
N SER A 49 -28.55 -15.77 26.94
CA SER A 49 -28.05 -15.84 25.56
C SER A 49 -27.44 -14.53 25.05
N ALA A 50 -27.65 -13.41 25.74
CA ALA A 50 -27.04 -12.13 25.38
C ALA A 50 -25.58 -12.02 25.83
N ARG A 51 -25.13 -12.87 26.76
CA ARG A 51 -23.74 -12.90 27.22
C ARG A 51 -22.90 -13.73 26.27
N VAL A 52 -21.87 -13.11 25.69
CA VAL A 52 -20.87 -13.80 24.88
C VAL A 52 -19.89 -14.52 25.82
N PRO A 53 -19.50 -15.79 25.55
CA PRO A 53 -18.48 -16.48 26.34
C PRO A 53 -17.17 -15.69 26.42
N ASP A 54 -16.51 -15.70 27.58
CA ASP A 54 -15.35 -14.84 27.84
C ASP A 54 -14.19 -15.10 26.86
N GLU A 55 -13.96 -16.35 26.46
CA GLU A 55 -12.96 -16.69 25.44
C GLU A 55 -13.30 -16.12 24.07
N ALA A 56 -14.58 -16.16 23.68
CA ALA A 56 -15.03 -15.57 22.42
C ALA A 56 -14.90 -14.04 22.46
N MET A 57 -15.23 -13.42 23.59
CA MET A 57 -15.04 -11.99 23.81
C MET A 57 -13.56 -11.58 23.70
N ALA A 58 -12.66 -12.35 24.33
CA ALA A 58 -11.22 -12.11 24.26
C ALA A 58 -10.69 -12.20 22.82
N ARG A 59 -11.12 -13.22 22.06
CA ARG A 59 -10.79 -13.34 20.62
C ARG A 59 -11.36 -12.19 19.80
N MET A 60 -12.60 -11.78 20.06
CA MET A 60 -13.24 -10.67 19.37
C MET A 60 -12.44 -9.38 19.54
N CYS A 61 -12.05 -9.04 20.77
CA CYS A 61 -11.25 -7.86 21.04
C CYS A 61 -9.86 -7.91 20.41
N ALA A 62 -9.22 -9.09 20.34
CA ALA A 62 -7.88 -9.23 19.77
C ALA A 62 -7.85 -9.10 18.23
N MET A 63 -8.93 -9.51 17.56
CA MET A 63 -9.01 -9.55 16.10
C MET A 63 -9.81 -8.37 15.51
N LEU A 64 -10.31 -7.45 16.35
CA LEU A 64 -11.05 -6.27 15.90
C LEU A 64 -10.13 -5.32 15.13
N GLU A 65 -10.44 -5.09 13.86
CA GLU A 65 -9.75 -4.13 13.01
C GLU A 65 -10.55 -2.81 13.03
N PRO A 66 -10.12 -1.76 13.75
CA PRO A 66 -10.84 -0.48 13.74
C PRO A 66 -10.84 0.11 12.32
N PRO A 67 -11.81 0.97 11.98
CA PRO A 67 -11.81 1.69 10.71
C PRO A 67 -10.57 2.59 10.55
N GLU A 68 -9.99 2.60 9.36
CA GLU A 68 -8.80 3.40 9.00
C GLU A 68 -9.11 4.29 7.78
N PRO A 69 -9.88 5.38 7.95
CA PRO A 69 -10.33 6.23 6.83
C PRO A 69 -9.19 6.87 6.03
N GLU A 70 -8.01 7.04 6.65
CA GLU A 70 -6.80 7.55 6.01
C GLU A 70 -6.16 6.55 5.06
N HIS A 71 -6.23 5.25 5.39
CA HIS A 71 -5.67 4.17 4.59
C HIS A 71 -6.68 3.59 3.58
N HIS A 72 -7.97 3.71 3.88
CA HIS A 72 -9.04 3.04 3.14
C HIS A 72 -10.12 4.03 2.72
N LEU A 73 -10.11 4.43 1.45
CA LEU A 73 -11.03 5.43 0.89
C LEU A 73 -12.51 5.11 1.14
N PHE A 74 -12.89 3.83 1.14
CA PHE A 74 -14.28 3.41 1.36
C PHE A 74 -14.73 3.56 2.83
N GLU A 75 -13.80 3.71 3.76
CA GLU A 75 -14.05 3.95 5.18
C GLU A 75 -14.06 5.45 5.53
N ARG A 76 -13.73 6.35 4.60
CA ARG A 76 -13.82 7.81 4.80
C ARG A 76 -15.16 8.29 5.36
N PRO A 77 -16.33 7.79 4.92
CA PRO A 77 -17.59 8.14 5.55
C PRO A 77 -17.81 7.33 6.84
N THR A 78 -16.90 7.48 7.82
CA THR A 78 -17.03 6.88 9.17
C THR A 78 -17.29 7.97 10.21
N LEU A 79 -18.39 7.83 10.94
CA LEU A 79 -18.63 8.55 12.19
C LEU A 79 -18.15 7.69 13.36
N THR A 80 -17.16 8.17 14.12
CA THR A 80 -16.71 7.50 15.34
C THR A 80 -17.38 8.12 16.57
N LEU A 81 -17.95 7.26 17.42
CA LEU A 81 -18.57 7.64 18.69
C LEU A 81 -17.86 6.92 19.83
N ASP A 82 -17.25 7.68 20.75
CA ASP A 82 -16.58 7.10 21.92
C ASP A 82 -17.58 6.66 23.00
N CYS A 83 -17.85 5.36 23.03
CA CYS A 83 -18.73 4.70 23.99
C CYS A 83 -17.95 4.18 25.22
N GLY A 84 -16.65 4.45 25.35
CA GLY A 84 -15.74 3.91 26.37
C GLY A 84 -15.71 4.66 27.71
N GLY A 85 -16.25 5.88 27.79
CA GLY A 85 -16.29 6.66 29.04
C GLY A 85 -15.48 7.95 29.05
N GLY A 86 -15.00 8.41 27.90
CA GLY A 86 -14.68 9.83 27.71
C GLY A 86 -15.95 10.69 27.67
N ASP A 87 -15.88 11.89 28.20
CA ASP A 87 -16.97 12.82 28.55
C ASP A 87 -18.01 13.20 27.47
N GLU A 88 -18.09 12.58 26.29
CA GLU A 88 -19.07 13.01 25.26
C GLU A 88 -20.34 12.16 25.17
N VAL A 89 -20.23 10.83 25.15
CA VAL A 89 -21.40 9.94 24.92
C VAL A 89 -22.19 9.61 26.20
N PRO A 90 -21.59 9.45 27.40
CA PRO A 90 -22.34 9.17 28.62
C PRO A 90 -23.25 10.32 29.09
N GLN A 91 -23.05 11.54 28.58
CA GLN A 91 -23.77 12.75 29.00
C GLN A 91 -24.97 13.08 28.08
N LEU A 92 -24.92 12.61 26.82
CA LEU A 92 -26.00 12.72 25.87
C LEU A 92 -26.96 11.54 26.07
N GLY A 93 -28.23 11.83 26.42
CA GLY A 93 -29.27 10.81 26.44
C GLY A 93 -29.43 10.14 25.05
N ALA A 94 -29.99 8.92 25.02
CA ALA A 94 -30.15 8.13 23.80
C ALA A 94 -30.79 8.92 22.63
N GLN A 95 -31.74 9.79 22.94
CA GLN A 95 -32.40 10.68 21.97
C GLN A 95 -31.41 11.63 21.28
N ALA A 96 -30.53 12.27 22.06
CA ALA A 96 -29.58 13.24 21.54
C ALA A 96 -28.46 12.56 20.72
N LEU A 97 -28.06 11.35 21.13
CA LEU A 97 -27.12 10.53 20.35
C LEU A 97 -27.73 10.12 19.00
N ALA A 98 -28.98 9.65 19.01
CA ALA A 98 -29.69 9.30 17.79
C ALA A 98 -29.82 10.51 16.85
N GLN A 99 -30.11 11.69 17.40
CA GLN A 99 -30.16 12.93 16.64
C GLN A 99 -28.80 13.27 16.02
N ARG A 100 -27.70 13.22 16.79
CA ARG A 100 -26.33 13.46 16.28
C ARG A 100 -25.98 12.51 15.12
N VAL A 101 -26.29 11.22 15.27
CA VAL A 101 -26.09 10.24 14.20
C VAL A 101 -26.93 10.59 12.98
N TRP A 102 -28.20 10.94 13.17
CA TRP A 102 -29.11 11.27 12.07
C TRP A 102 -28.69 12.54 11.31
N GLU A 103 -28.25 13.58 12.01
CA GLU A 103 -27.72 14.82 11.42
C GLU A 103 -26.48 14.53 10.59
N TRP A 104 -25.56 13.72 11.12
CA TRP A 104 -24.37 13.31 10.37
C TRP A 104 -24.74 12.47 9.15
N VAL A 105 -25.66 11.52 9.28
CA VAL A 105 -26.16 10.70 8.17
C VAL A 105 -26.72 11.62 7.08
N GLN A 106 -27.60 12.57 7.41
CA GLN A 106 -28.15 13.51 6.43
C GLN A 106 -27.07 14.33 5.71
N ALA A 107 -26.06 14.81 6.45
CA ALA A 107 -24.98 15.61 5.88
C ALA A 107 -24.06 14.82 4.93
N HIS A 108 -23.95 13.50 5.11
CA HIS A 108 -23.07 12.63 4.34
C HIS A 108 -23.83 11.71 3.37
N TRP A 109 -25.16 11.72 3.43
CA TRP A 109 -26.02 10.99 2.52
C TRP A 109 -25.92 11.61 1.13
N GLY A 110 -25.25 10.92 0.22
CA GLY A 110 -24.91 11.48 -1.08
C GLY A 110 -24.78 10.44 -2.17
N ALA A 111 -23.83 10.70 -3.08
CA ALA A 111 -23.60 9.86 -4.24
C ALA A 111 -23.32 8.39 -3.85
N PRO A 112 -23.62 7.44 -4.75
CA PRO A 112 -23.30 6.03 -4.55
C PRO A 112 -21.83 5.84 -4.16
N ALA A 113 -21.55 4.79 -3.39
CA ALA A 113 -20.17 4.46 -3.01
C ALA A 113 -19.27 4.43 -4.26
N PRO A 114 -18.14 5.17 -4.27
CA PRO A 114 -17.33 5.39 -5.48
C PRO A 114 -16.90 4.06 -6.08
N GLU A 115 -16.88 3.98 -7.40
CA GLU A 115 -16.40 2.79 -8.10
C GLU A 115 -14.93 2.54 -7.78
N PRO A 116 -14.51 1.26 -7.60
CA PRO A 116 -13.10 0.97 -7.45
C PRO A 116 -12.39 1.33 -8.76
N LEU A 117 -11.12 1.73 -8.66
CA LEU A 117 -10.27 1.89 -9.84
C LEU A 117 -10.34 0.61 -10.69
N SER A 118 -10.53 0.80 -11.98
CA SER A 118 -10.51 -0.29 -12.96
C SER A 118 -9.16 -1.03 -12.90
N GLU A 119 -9.14 -2.28 -13.37
CA GLU A 119 -7.88 -3.04 -13.47
C GLU A 119 -6.84 -2.31 -14.32
N ALA A 120 -7.28 -1.57 -15.35
CA ALA A 120 -6.42 -0.73 -16.18
C ALA A 120 -5.78 0.41 -15.37
N GLU A 121 -6.54 1.09 -14.51
CA GLU A 121 -6.03 2.17 -13.66
C GLU A 121 -5.10 1.63 -12.55
N LEU A 122 -5.42 0.46 -11.99
CA LEU A 122 -4.55 -0.22 -11.03
C LEU A 122 -3.23 -0.68 -11.69
N ALA A 123 -3.29 -1.23 -12.90
CA ALA A 123 -2.12 -1.61 -13.68
C ALA A 123 -1.25 -0.40 -14.03
N ALA A 124 -1.85 0.70 -14.47
CA ALA A 124 -1.15 1.95 -14.74
C ALA A 124 -0.43 2.49 -13.49
N ARG A 125 -1.07 2.43 -12.31
CA ARG A 125 -0.46 2.88 -11.06
C ARG A 125 0.69 1.99 -10.60
N ARG A 126 0.59 0.66 -10.79
CA ARG A 126 1.70 -0.27 -10.55
C ARG A 126 2.87 0.01 -11.50
N ALA A 127 2.60 0.19 -12.80
CA ALA A 127 3.61 0.49 -13.80
C ALA A 127 4.36 1.80 -13.47
N ALA A 128 3.63 2.84 -13.05
CA ALA A 128 4.23 4.11 -12.62
C ALA A 128 5.13 3.94 -11.38
N GLY A 129 4.70 3.16 -10.38
CA GLY A 129 5.50 2.86 -9.20
C GLY A 129 6.77 2.06 -9.51
N SER A 130 6.68 1.05 -10.39
CA SER A 130 7.84 0.28 -10.84
C SER A 130 8.81 1.12 -11.66
N ALA A 131 8.34 2.02 -12.52
CA ALA A 131 9.17 2.95 -13.28
C ALA A 131 9.94 3.92 -12.37
N ALA A 132 9.30 4.45 -11.32
CA ALA A 132 9.96 5.31 -10.35
C ALA A 132 11.10 4.58 -9.63
N ASN A 133 10.88 3.33 -9.18
CA ASN A 133 11.91 2.52 -8.52
C ASN A 133 13.11 2.24 -9.45
N ALA A 134 12.85 1.91 -10.72
CA ALA A 134 13.91 1.66 -11.69
C ALA A 134 14.74 2.92 -11.99
N GLN A 135 14.10 4.09 -12.07
CA GLN A 135 14.79 5.37 -12.21
C GLN A 135 15.64 5.70 -10.99
N SER A 136 15.17 5.38 -9.77
CA SER A 136 15.95 5.54 -8.55
C SER A 136 17.23 4.68 -8.56
N LEU A 137 17.19 3.45 -9.09
CA LEU A 137 18.38 2.59 -9.18
C LEU A 137 19.47 3.19 -10.08
N VAL A 138 19.12 3.68 -11.27
CA VAL A 138 20.07 4.34 -12.19
C VAL A 138 20.63 5.62 -11.57
N HIS A 139 19.80 6.38 -10.85
CA HIS A 139 20.24 7.58 -10.15
C HIS A 139 21.22 7.27 -9.01
N CYS A 140 20.97 6.23 -8.23
CA CYS A 140 21.88 5.75 -7.19
C CYS A 140 23.22 5.31 -7.81
N LEU A 141 23.19 4.53 -8.89
CA LEU A 141 24.39 4.13 -9.64
C LEU A 141 25.19 5.33 -10.15
N ASP A 142 24.53 6.34 -10.74
CA ASP A 142 25.19 7.58 -11.19
C ASP A 142 25.90 8.30 -10.05
N THR A 143 25.26 8.38 -8.89
CA THR A 143 25.77 9.07 -7.70
C THR A 143 26.97 8.32 -7.11
N CYS A 144 26.85 7.00 -6.88
CA CYS A 144 27.92 6.17 -6.33
C CYS A 144 29.17 6.18 -7.23
N THR A 145 28.99 5.94 -8.53
CA THR A 145 30.12 5.91 -9.49
C THR A 145 30.80 7.25 -9.67
N ARG A 146 30.09 8.37 -9.48
CA ARG A 146 30.71 9.70 -9.47
C ARG A 146 31.68 9.86 -8.29
N GLN A 147 31.30 9.35 -7.13
CA GLN A 147 32.14 9.39 -5.94
C GLN A 147 33.37 8.49 -6.09
N LEU A 148 33.19 7.26 -6.59
CA LEU A 148 34.29 6.33 -6.86
C LEU A 148 35.29 6.91 -7.86
N LEU A 149 34.81 7.49 -8.96
CA LEU A 149 35.66 8.15 -9.95
C LEU A 149 36.44 9.31 -9.32
N ALA A 150 35.78 10.17 -8.54
CA ALA A 150 36.45 11.29 -7.90
C ALA A 150 37.57 10.84 -6.94
N GLN A 151 37.34 9.76 -6.20
CA GLN A 151 38.34 9.17 -5.32
C GLN A 151 39.53 8.60 -6.10
N ALA A 152 39.28 7.82 -7.16
CA ALA A 152 40.34 7.25 -8.01
C ALA A 152 41.19 8.34 -8.67
N VAL A 153 40.56 9.40 -9.21
CA VAL A 153 41.26 10.52 -9.83
C VAL A 153 42.08 11.33 -8.81
N ALA A 154 41.58 11.47 -7.58
CA ALA A 154 42.30 12.14 -6.51
C ALA A 154 43.54 11.36 -6.05
N ALA A 155 43.46 10.02 -6.04
CA ALA A 155 44.58 9.13 -5.68
C ALA A 155 45.66 9.04 -6.76
N ALA A 156 45.36 9.42 -8.01
CA ALA A 156 46.29 9.31 -9.13
C ALA A 156 47.40 10.37 -9.14
N THR A 157 48.57 9.98 -9.65
CA THR A 157 49.71 10.89 -9.85
C THR A 157 49.37 11.98 -10.89
N PRO A 158 49.95 13.18 -10.79
CA PRO A 158 49.65 14.30 -11.69
C PRO A 158 49.79 13.97 -13.18
N GLU A 159 50.75 13.10 -13.53
CA GLU A 159 51.08 12.71 -14.91
C GLU A 159 50.01 11.78 -15.50
N ARG A 160 49.34 10.98 -14.66
CA ARG A 160 48.33 9.99 -15.07
C ARG A 160 46.90 10.48 -14.86
N ARG A 161 46.70 11.49 -14.01
CA ARG A 161 45.37 12.01 -13.62
C ARG A 161 44.47 12.35 -14.80
N GLY A 162 45.00 13.03 -15.82
CA GLY A 162 44.22 13.41 -17.01
C GLY A 162 43.79 12.21 -17.85
N ALA A 163 44.69 11.25 -18.07
CA ALA A 163 44.41 10.04 -18.83
C ALA A 163 43.43 9.12 -18.09
N LEU A 164 43.63 8.93 -16.78
CA LEU A 164 42.75 8.13 -15.93
C LEU A 164 41.34 8.73 -15.83
N ALA A 165 41.23 10.04 -15.61
CA ALA A 165 39.93 10.72 -15.55
C ALA A 165 39.14 10.56 -16.85
N LYS A 166 39.81 10.62 -18.01
CA LYS A 166 39.16 10.39 -19.31
C LYS A 166 38.69 8.93 -19.43
N ALA A 167 39.55 7.97 -19.14
CA ALA A 167 39.23 6.55 -19.25
C ALA A 167 38.06 6.13 -18.33
N LEU A 168 38.07 6.59 -17.07
CA LEU A 168 37.01 6.30 -16.10
C LEU A 168 35.69 6.99 -16.46
N ASN A 169 35.71 8.22 -16.98
CA ASN A 169 34.49 8.89 -17.44
C ASN A 169 33.88 8.17 -18.65
N ASP A 170 34.70 7.71 -19.59
CA ASP A 170 34.23 6.94 -20.76
C ASP A 170 33.65 5.58 -20.32
N ALA A 171 34.28 4.90 -19.36
CA ALA A 171 33.77 3.66 -18.77
C ALA A 171 32.44 3.88 -18.02
N ARG A 172 32.35 4.95 -17.21
CA ARG A 172 31.13 5.34 -16.49
C ARG A 172 29.98 5.62 -17.44
N ARG A 173 30.24 6.33 -18.55
CA ARG A 173 29.21 6.63 -19.55
C ARG A 173 28.64 5.35 -20.16
N ARG A 174 29.51 4.42 -20.57
CA ARG A 174 29.08 3.11 -21.09
C ARG A 174 28.24 2.33 -20.08
N MET A 175 28.72 2.21 -18.84
CA MET A 175 28.00 1.52 -17.77
C MET A 175 26.61 2.13 -17.50
N LEU A 176 26.48 3.47 -17.50
CA LEU A 176 25.18 4.12 -17.31
C LEU A 176 24.24 3.90 -18.50
N ASP A 177 24.77 3.83 -19.71
CA ASP A 177 23.98 3.51 -20.90
C ASP A 177 23.50 2.05 -20.86
N ASP A 178 24.34 1.11 -20.40
CA ASP A 178 23.97 -0.30 -20.19
C ASP A 178 22.88 -0.43 -19.12
N ALA A 179 22.99 0.29 -18.00
CA ALA A 179 21.98 0.32 -16.96
C ALA A 179 20.63 0.86 -17.46
N ARG A 180 20.65 1.90 -18.30
CA ARG A 180 19.43 2.43 -18.94
C ARG A 180 18.80 1.42 -19.89
N GLN A 181 19.61 0.72 -20.68
CA GLN A 181 19.12 -0.34 -21.58
C GLN A 181 18.55 -1.54 -20.81
N LEU A 182 19.15 -1.91 -19.69
CA LEU A 182 18.61 -2.93 -18.78
C LEU A 182 17.22 -2.55 -18.28
N VAL A 183 17.07 -1.33 -17.77
CA VAL A 183 15.77 -0.81 -17.32
C VAL A 183 14.74 -0.78 -18.46
N GLN A 184 15.15 -0.39 -19.67
CA GLN A 184 14.27 -0.40 -20.84
C GLN A 184 13.82 -1.81 -21.25
N ARG A 185 14.73 -2.78 -21.28
CA ARG A 185 14.40 -4.19 -21.58
C ARG A 185 13.45 -4.77 -20.54
N TRP A 186 13.71 -4.49 -19.27
CA TRP A 186 12.84 -4.87 -18.18
C TRP A 186 11.42 -4.31 -18.34
N HIS A 187 11.29 -3.02 -18.72
CA HIS A 187 9.99 -2.43 -19.01
C HIS A 187 9.28 -3.09 -20.20
N GLN A 188 9.99 -3.44 -21.27
CA GLN A 188 9.41 -4.10 -22.44
C GLN A 188 8.91 -5.52 -22.10
N GLN A 189 9.65 -6.27 -21.29
CA GLN A 189 9.26 -7.60 -20.83
C GLN A 189 8.01 -7.53 -19.93
N ALA A 190 8.01 -6.63 -18.94
CA ALA A 190 6.87 -6.43 -18.05
C ALA A 190 5.59 -5.99 -18.79
N GLN A 191 5.72 -5.21 -19.87
CA GLN A 191 4.59 -4.82 -20.72
C GLN A 191 4.10 -5.97 -21.62
N GLY A 192 5.02 -6.79 -22.15
CA GLY A 192 4.69 -7.94 -23.00
C GLY A 192 3.96 -9.05 -22.24
N GLU A 193 4.36 -9.33 -21.00
CA GLU A 193 3.72 -10.33 -20.14
C GLU A 193 2.31 -9.91 -19.72
N GLN A 194 2.10 -8.62 -19.40
CA GLN A 194 0.77 -8.09 -19.12
C GLN A 194 -0.17 -8.22 -20.33
N GLN A 195 0.35 -8.07 -21.55
CA GLN A 195 -0.44 -8.16 -22.78
C GLN A 195 -0.80 -9.62 -23.14
N GLN A 196 0.10 -10.58 -22.89
CA GLN A 196 -0.16 -12.01 -23.08
C GLN A 196 -1.11 -12.58 -22.01
N GLN A 197 -0.96 -12.16 -20.75
CA GLN A 197 -1.85 -12.58 -19.67
C GLN A 197 -3.29 -12.11 -19.91
N TRP A 198 -3.47 -10.95 -20.54
CA TRP A 198 -4.80 -10.42 -20.90
C TRP A 198 -5.45 -11.22 -22.04
N GLN A 199 -4.68 -11.74 -22.99
CA GLN A 199 -5.21 -12.60 -24.07
C GLN A 199 -5.55 -14.03 -23.61
N GLY A 200 -5.02 -14.48 -22.46
CA GLY A 200 -5.32 -15.79 -21.89
C GLY A 200 -6.53 -15.84 -20.94
N HIS A 201 -7.13 -14.69 -20.60
CA HIS A 201 -8.13 -14.57 -19.53
C HIS A 201 -9.56 -14.21 -20.00
N GLU A 202 -9.96 -14.58 -21.22
CA GLU A 202 -11.39 -14.53 -21.61
C GLU A 202 -12.27 -15.61 -20.94
N GLY A 203 -11.72 -16.46 -20.05
CA GLY A 203 -12.42 -17.69 -19.61
C GLY A 203 -12.61 -17.97 -18.12
N VAL A 204 -11.96 -17.29 -17.16
CA VAL A 204 -12.01 -17.75 -15.75
C VAL A 204 -12.10 -16.61 -14.74
N ARG A 205 -13.31 -16.41 -14.18
CA ARG A 205 -13.53 -15.76 -12.88
C ARG A 205 -13.21 -16.76 -11.76
N GLN A 206 -12.08 -16.61 -11.07
CA GLN A 206 -11.91 -16.85 -9.62
C GLN A 206 -10.42 -16.97 -9.26
N SER A 207 -9.91 -16.06 -8.42
CA SER A 207 -9.67 -16.33 -7.00
C SER A 207 -8.98 -15.12 -6.35
N TYR A 208 -9.54 -14.66 -5.23
CA TYR A 208 -8.83 -13.77 -4.31
C TYR A 208 -7.89 -14.63 -3.48
N GLY A 209 -6.58 -14.40 -3.57
CA GLY A 209 -5.62 -15.10 -2.74
C GLY A 209 -4.17 -14.81 -3.10
N LYS A 210 -3.45 -14.25 -2.12
CA LYS A 210 -2.00 -13.97 -2.08
C LYS A 210 -1.52 -12.79 -2.92
N HIS A 211 -1.21 -11.71 -2.20
CA HIS A 211 -0.21 -10.74 -2.59
C HIS A 211 1.06 -11.45 -3.09
N PRO A 212 1.59 -11.10 -4.27
CA PRO A 212 2.99 -11.34 -4.54
C PRO A 212 3.78 -10.29 -3.74
N SER A 213 4.41 -10.73 -2.66
CA SER A 213 5.71 -10.23 -2.22
C SER A 213 6.61 -10.00 -3.46
N ARG A 214 7.46 -8.95 -3.42
CA ARG A 214 8.47 -8.60 -4.45
C ARG A 214 8.68 -9.71 -5.49
N THR A 215 8.26 -9.47 -6.73
CA THR A 215 8.43 -10.48 -7.78
C THR A 215 9.93 -10.78 -7.95
N PRO A 216 10.32 -12.05 -8.21
CA PRO A 216 11.73 -12.44 -8.41
C PRO A 216 12.48 -11.56 -9.44
N GLU A 217 11.75 -11.00 -10.40
CA GLU A 217 12.26 -10.10 -11.43
C GLU A 217 12.73 -8.73 -10.91
N HIS A 218 12.13 -8.22 -9.84
CA HIS A 218 12.59 -6.98 -9.19
C HIS A 218 13.93 -7.19 -8.46
N GLU A 219 14.19 -8.40 -7.98
CA GLU A 219 15.51 -8.78 -7.44
C GLU A 219 16.55 -8.95 -8.55
N SER A 220 16.15 -9.42 -9.74
CA SER A 220 17.01 -9.53 -10.92
C SER A 220 17.57 -8.18 -11.37
N LEU A 221 16.71 -7.17 -11.57
CA LEU A 221 17.16 -5.85 -12.05
C LEU A 221 18.11 -5.16 -11.06
N ALA A 222 17.80 -5.23 -9.76
CA ALA A 222 18.66 -4.66 -8.73
C ALA A 222 20.01 -5.37 -8.66
N SER A 223 20.03 -6.70 -8.81
CA SER A 223 21.26 -7.50 -8.86
C SER A 223 22.12 -7.17 -10.07
N GLU A 224 21.52 -6.99 -11.24
CA GLU A 224 22.24 -6.64 -12.47
C GLU A 224 22.83 -5.23 -12.41
N VAL A 225 22.09 -4.26 -11.86
CA VAL A 225 22.60 -2.90 -11.61
C VAL A 225 23.74 -2.92 -10.58
N ALA A 226 23.65 -3.76 -9.54
CA ALA A 226 24.73 -3.92 -8.56
C ALA A 226 26.00 -4.52 -9.19
N ALA A 227 25.88 -5.48 -10.11
CA ALA A 227 27.01 -6.06 -10.83
C ALA A 227 27.74 -5.02 -11.69
N LEU A 228 27.00 -4.09 -12.32
CA LEU A 228 27.59 -2.96 -13.04
C LEU A 228 28.38 -2.02 -12.12
N GLU A 229 27.85 -1.75 -10.91
CA GLU A 229 28.55 -0.95 -9.91
C GLU A 229 29.86 -1.62 -9.47
N GLU A 230 29.82 -2.93 -9.18
CA GLU A 230 30.98 -3.71 -8.76
C GLU A 230 32.07 -3.72 -9.83
N ALA A 231 31.70 -3.99 -11.09
CA ALA A 231 32.64 -3.95 -12.21
C ALA A 231 33.28 -2.56 -12.39
N PHE A 232 32.53 -1.47 -12.18
CA PHE A 232 33.07 -0.13 -12.24
C PHE A 232 33.99 0.20 -11.06
N ARG A 233 33.68 -0.33 -9.87
CA ARG A 233 34.52 -0.20 -8.67
C ARG A 233 35.86 -0.88 -8.89
N ASP A 234 35.89 -2.08 -9.46
CA ASP A 234 37.12 -2.80 -9.78
C ASP A 234 38.00 -2.04 -10.79
N LEU A 235 37.37 -1.38 -11.77
CA LEU A 235 38.10 -0.50 -12.70
C LEU A 235 38.72 0.71 -12.01
N CYS A 236 38.06 1.25 -10.98
CA CYS A 236 38.56 2.38 -10.20
C CYS A 236 39.70 2.00 -9.24
N THR A 237 39.80 0.73 -8.84
CA THR A 237 40.88 0.24 -7.95
C THR A 237 42.07 -0.35 -8.71
N ALA A 238 41.89 -0.72 -9.98
CA ALA A 238 42.93 -1.28 -10.84
C ALA A 238 43.83 -0.24 -11.55
N GLY A 239 43.46 1.05 -11.56
CA GLY A 239 44.15 2.14 -12.28
C GLY A 239 44.94 3.07 -11.38
#